data_AF-A0A060BLE0-F1
#
_entry.id   AF-A0A060BLE0-F1
#
_cell.length_a   1.000
_cell.length_b   1.000
_cell.length_c   1.000
_cell.angle_alpha   90.00
_cell.angle_beta   90.00
_cell.angle_gamma   90.00
#
_symmetry.space_group_name_H-M   'P 1'
#
loop_
_entity.id
_entity.type
_entity.pdbx_description
1 polymer ?
#
loop_
_entity_poly.entity_id
_entity_poly.type
_entity_poly.pdbx_seq_one_letter_code
_entity_poly.pdbx_strand_id
1 'polypeptide(L)'
;EAMEDAELAETRHVHRDGGPHLTIMPMESLEEPYCNYVDYIFKGEAEYSFLELVNTLDAGREVGMIPGIHFRRGDEIIASPESPMIPDLDALPFPAHDLFKIDRYTNLQPLTDGLDPHARSFTILTSRGCPYKCTFCSKPDTGDTWRARSVESVIQ
;
A
#
# COMPACT_ATOMS: atom_id res chain seq x y z
N GLU A 1 -26.46 -18.99 -25.68
CA GLU A 1 -25.22 -19.77 -25.91
C GLU A 1 -23.98 -18.89 -26.10
N ALA A 2 -23.60 -18.37 -27.28
CA ALA A 2 -22.37 -17.54 -27.38
C ALA A 2 -22.46 -16.10 -26.79
N MET A 3 -23.68 -15.66 -26.42
CA MET A 3 -23.94 -14.34 -25.83
C MET A 3 -24.17 -14.39 -24.31
N GLU A 4 -24.40 -15.57 -23.72
CA GLU A 4 -24.54 -15.74 -22.27
C GLU A 4 -23.18 -15.91 -21.58
N ASP A 5 -22.19 -16.50 -22.27
CA ASP A 5 -20.82 -16.61 -21.74
C ASP A 5 -20.08 -15.26 -21.72
N ALA A 6 -20.57 -14.26 -22.45
CA ALA A 6 -20.00 -12.91 -22.47
C ALA A 6 -20.49 -12.03 -21.30
N GLU A 7 -21.63 -12.38 -20.68
CA GLU A 7 -22.16 -11.68 -19.49
C GLU A 7 -21.52 -12.18 -18.18
N LEU A 8 -20.87 -13.35 -18.19
CA LEU A 8 -20.15 -13.92 -17.04
C LEU A 8 -18.68 -13.48 -16.92
N ALA A 9 -18.18 -12.69 -17.87
CA ALA A 9 -16.97 -11.91 -17.68
C ALA A 9 -17.30 -10.63 -16.88
N GLU A 10 -17.96 -10.80 -15.73
CA GLU A 10 -17.94 -9.76 -14.71
C GLU A 10 -16.47 -9.45 -14.46
N THR A 11 -16.07 -8.21 -14.73
CA THR A 11 -14.74 -7.74 -14.38
C THR A 11 -14.66 -7.86 -12.86
N ARG A 12 -14.13 -8.97 -12.36
CA ARG A 12 -13.94 -9.18 -10.93
C ARG A 12 -12.95 -8.11 -10.51
N HIS A 13 -13.47 -7.01 -9.97
CA HIS A 13 -12.68 -5.88 -9.55
C HIS A 13 -11.83 -6.37 -8.38
N VAL A 14 -10.55 -6.65 -8.65
CA VAL A 14 -9.62 -7.10 -7.62
C VAL A 14 -9.33 -5.91 -6.70
N HIS A 15 -9.89 -5.95 -5.50
CA HIS A 15 -9.75 -4.89 -4.51
C HIS A 15 -8.51 -5.13 -3.65
N ARG A 16 -7.69 -4.08 -3.51
CA ARG A 16 -6.32 -4.16 -2.97
C ARG A 16 -6.06 -2.95 -2.10
N ASP A 17 -5.89 -3.17 -0.80
CA ASP A 17 -5.67 -2.08 0.15
C ASP A 17 -4.39 -2.28 0.95
N GLY A 18 -3.77 -1.17 1.35
CA GLY A 18 -2.61 -1.14 2.24
C GLY A 18 -2.68 0.06 3.20
N GLY A 19 -1.66 0.20 4.04
CA GLY A 19 -1.50 1.35 4.93
C GLY A 19 -1.39 0.98 6.40
N PRO A 20 -1.30 1.98 7.29
CA PRO A 20 -0.99 1.76 8.71
C PRO A 20 -2.07 0.93 9.42
N HIS A 21 -3.36 1.18 9.15
CA HIS A 21 -4.45 0.40 9.72
C HIS A 21 -4.34 -1.08 9.37
N LEU A 22 -4.11 -1.36 8.08
CA LEU A 22 -3.99 -2.71 7.54
C LEU A 22 -2.69 -3.40 7.94
N THR A 23 -1.67 -2.65 8.35
CA THR A 23 -0.45 -3.22 8.92
C THR A 23 -0.66 -3.66 10.37
N ILE A 24 -1.44 -2.90 11.14
CA ILE A 24 -1.68 -3.13 12.57
C ILE A 24 -2.77 -4.18 12.78
N MET A 25 -3.85 -4.16 11.97
CA MET A 25 -5.03 -5.01 12.15
C MET A 25 -5.43 -5.71 10.83
N PRO A 26 -4.52 -6.47 10.18
CA PRO A 26 -4.77 -7.03 8.85
C PRO A 26 -5.88 -8.08 8.84
N MET A 27 -5.95 -8.94 9.86
CA MET A 27 -6.94 -10.02 9.94
C MET A 27 -8.34 -9.47 10.19
N GLU A 28 -8.49 -8.58 11.16
CA GLU A 28 -9.77 -7.90 11.45
C GLU A 28 -10.30 -7.15 10.22
N SER A 29 -9.40 -6.57 9.41
CA SER A 29 -9.76 -5.89 8.17
C SER A 29 -10.26 -6.82 7.06
N LEU A 30 -9.97 -8.12 7.13
CA LEU A 30 -10.47 -9.14 6.20
C LEU A 30 -11.66 -9.93 6.77
N GLU A 31 -11.88 -9.91 8.08
CA GLU A 31 -12.90 -10.72 8.75
C GLU A 31 -14.31 -10.10 8.65
N GLU A 32 -15.32 -10.96 8.65
CA GLU A 32 -16.72 -10.55 8.78
C GLU A 32 -17.01 -10.03 10.20
N PRO A 33 -17.87 -9.02 10.37
CA PRO A 33 -18.72 -8.35 9.37
C PRO A 33 -18.05 -7.12 8.71
N TYR A 34 -16.74 -6.93 8.89
CA TYR A 34 -16.07 -5.68 8.55
C TYR A 34 -15.81 -5.54 7.05
N CYS A 35 -15.35 -6.60 6.39
CA CYS A 35 -15.11 -6.54 4.96
C CYS A 35 -15.11 -7.90 4.25
N ASN A 36 -16.06 -8.07 3.34
CA ASN A 36 -16.13 -9.22 2.41
C ASN A 36 -15.70 -8.89 0.97
N TYR A 37 -15.30 -7.64 0.71
CA TYR A 37 -15.02 -7.15 -0.65
C TYR A 37 -13.53 -6.94 -0.95
N VAL A 38 -12.65 -7.07 0.04
CA VAL A 38 -11.20 -6.97 -0.15
C VAL A 38 -10.63 -8.36 -0.47
N ASP A 39 -10.01 -8.50 -1.63
CA ASP A 39 -9.36 -9.75 -2.03
C ASP A 39 -7.94 -9.87 -1.44
N TYR A 40 -7.19 -8.76 -1.39
CA TYR A 40 -5.79 -8.72 -0.95
C TYR A 40 -5.50 -7.50 -0.04
N ILE A 41 -4.83 -7.75 1.07
CA ILE A 41 -4.33 -6.72 2.00
C ILE A 41 -2.81 -6.77 2.08
N PHE A 42 -2.19 -5.59 2.02
CA PHE A 42 -0.76 -5.41 2.24
C PHE A 42 -0.46 -4.99 3.68
N LYS A 43 0.31 -5.84 4.38
CA LYS A 43 0.91 -5.59 5.69
C LYS A 43 2.37 -5.17 5.52
N GLY A 44 2.73 -4.02 6.09
CA GLY A 44 4.10 -3.50 6.06
C GLY A 44 4.43 -2.81 4.74
N GLU A 45 5.69 -2.93 4.31
CA GLU A 45 6.17 -2.36 3.05
C GLU A 45 5.78 -3.26 1.89
N ALA A 46 5.11 -2.65 0.91
CA ALA A 46 4.34 -3.36 -0.11
C ALA A 46 4.95 -3.29 -1.51
N GLU A 47 6.03 -2.53 -1.73
CA GLU A 47 6.55 -2.24 -3.07
C GLU A 47 6.87 -3.50 -3.86
N TYR A 48 7.61 -4.43 -3.25
CA TYR A 48 7.98 -5.69 -3.91
C TYR A 48 6.82 -6.68 -3.96
N SER A 49 6.06 -6.80 -2.87
CA SER A 49 4.90 -7.71 -2.80
C SER A 49 3.81 -7.30 -3.79
N PHE A 50 3.57 -6.00 -3.95
CA PHE A 50 2.62 -5.46 -4.91
C PHE A 50 3.06 -5.77 -6.34
N LEU A 51 4.33 -5.57 -6.67
CA LEU A 51 4.88 -5.93 -7.97
C LEU A 51 4.74 -7.43 -8.25
N GLU A 52 5.06 -8.28 -7.26
CA GLU A 52 4.91 -9.72 -7.39
C GLU A 52 3.44 -10.14 -7.59
N LEU A 53 2.51 -9.54 -6.84
CA LEU A 53 1.08 -9.78 -7.00
C LEU A 53 0.61 -9.41 -8.41
N VAL A 54 0.95 -8.20 -8.88
CA VAL A 54 0.56 -7.73 -10.22
C VAL A 54 1.10 -8.68 -11.30
N ASN A 55 2.39 -9.03 -11.23
CA ASN A 55 3.00 -9.96 -12.19
C ASN A 55 2.38 -11.37 -12.14
N THR A 56 1.95 -11.81 -10.96
CA THR A 56 1.30 -13.12 -10.79
C THR A 56 -0.09 -13.13 -11.42
N LEU A 57 -0.87 -12.09 -11.18
CA LEU A 57 -2.22 -11.92 -11.74
C LEU A 57 -2.19 -11.70 -13.26
N ASP A 58 -1.28 -10.88 -13.76
CA ASP A 58 -1.11 -10.62 -15.20
C ASP A 58 -0.71 -11.88 -15.97
N ALA A 59 0.09 -12.75 -15.35
CA ALA A 59 0.44 -14.05 -15.88
C ALA A 59 -0.68 -15.11 -15.74
N GLY A 60 -1.84 -14.78 -15.17
CA GLY A 60 -2.94 -15.71 -14.93
C GLY A 60 -2.60 -16.84 -13.95
N ARG A 61 -1.61 -16.62 -13.07
CA ARG A 61 -1.19 -17.62 -12.08
C ARG A 61 -1.97 -17.47 -10.77
N GLU A 62 -2.10 -18.58 -10.05
CA GLU A 62 -2.66 -18.55 -8.70
C GLU A 62 -1.72 -17.81 -7.74
N VAL A 63 -2.28 -16.94 -6.91
CA VAL A 63 -1.52 -16.20 -5.90
C VAL A 63 -1.14 -17.13 -4.76
N GLY A 64 0.16 -17.31 -4.56
CA GLY A 64 0.75 -18.06 -3.45
C GLY A 64 0.97 -17.21 -2.19
N MET A 65 1.85 -17.69 -1.31
CA MET A 65 2.20 -17.04 -0.05
C MET A 65 3.22 -15.90 -0.26
N ILE A 66 2.80 -14.84 -0.95
CA ILE A 66 3.63 -13.65 -1.16
C ILE A 66 3.81 -12.91 0.19
N PRO A 67 5.04 -12.68 0.67
CA PRO A 67 5.26 -12.00 1.95
C PRO A 67 4.55 -10.64 2.06
N GLY A 68 3.94 -10.38 3.20
CA GLY A 68 3.17 -9.17 3.48
C GLY A 68 1.79 -9.12 2.84
N ILE A 69 1.33 -10.16 2.14
CA ILE A 69 -0.01 -10.20 1.57
C ILE A 69 -0.90 -11.16 2.35
N HIS A 70 -1.98 -10.64 2.92
CA HIS A 70 -3.07 -11.48 3.43
C HIS A 70 -4.20 -11.45 2.42
N PHE A 71 -4.82 -12.59 2.14
CA PHE A 71 -5.79 -12.67 1.07
C PHE A 71 -6.87 -13.71 1.33
N ARG A 72 -8.00 -13.53 0.66
CA ARG A 72 -9.13 -14.43 0.75
C ARG A 72 -9.05 -15.52 -0.31
N ARG A 73 -9.27 -16.78 0.08
CA ARG A 73 -9.42 -17.92 -0.82
C ARG A 73 -10.69 -18.67 -0.47
N GLY A 74 -11.78 -18.34 -1.16
CA GLY A 74 -13.12 -18.79 -0.76
C GLY A 74 -13.49 -18.16 0.59
N ASP A 75 -13.90 -18.99 1.55
CA ASP A 75 -14.27 -18.54 2.89
C ASP A 75 -13.07 -18.38 3.84
N GLU A 76 -11.90 -18.85 3.44
CA GLU A 76 -10.70 -18.82 4.27
C GLU A 76 -9.85 -17.57 4.03
N ILE A 77 -9.29 -17.02 5.11
CA ILE A 77 -8.28 -15.98 5.06
C ILE A 77 -6.90 -16.63 5.18
N ILE A 78 -6.05 -16.37 4.20
CA ILE A 78 -4.67 -16.85 4.14
C ILE A 78 -3.74 -15.72 4.60
N ALA A 79 -3.03 -15.97 5.70
CA ALA A 79 -2.04 -15.05 6.24
C ALA A 79 -0.62 -15.45 5.79
N SER A 80 -0.07 -14.74 4.81
CA SER A 80 1.31 -14.95 4.37
C SER A 80 2.34 -14.48 5.41
N PRO A 81 3.61 -14.93 5.32
CA PRO A 81 4.69 -14.45 6.18
C PRO A 81 4.86 -12.93 6.11
N GLU A 82 5.57 -12.36 7.08
CA GLU A 82 5.85 -10.92 7.11
C GLU A 82 6.75 -10.47 5.96
N SER A 83 6.44 -9.30 5.37
CA SER A 83 7.30 -8.66 4.37
C SER A 83 8.54 -8.08 5.05
N PRO A 84 9.76 -8.33 4.54
CA PRO A 84 10.95 -7.71 5.05
C PRO A 84 10.93 -6.19 4.78
N MET A 85 11.45 -5.41 5.72
CA MET A 85 11.70 -3.98 5.49
C MET A 85 12.76 -3.80 4.38
N ILE A 86 12.54 -2.81 3.52
CA ILE A 86 13.42 -2.46 2.40
C ILE A 86 14.64 -1.72 2.93
N PRO A 87 15.85 -2.32 2.95
CA PRO A 87 16.99 -1.72 3.65
C PRO A 87 17.48 -0.43 2.99
N ASP A 88 17.49 -0.40 1.66
CA ASP A 88 17.95 0.73 0.85
C ASP A 88 16.75 1.44 0.19
N LEU A 89 16.47 2.67 0.66
CA LEU A 89 15.38 3.49 0.13
C LEU A 89 15.75 4.23 -1.16
N ASP A 90 17.03 4.30 -1.52
CA ASP A 90 17.47 4.88 -2.79
C ASP A 90 17.26 3.92 -3.97
N ALA A 91 17.17 2.61 -3.69
CA ALA A 91 16.79 1.61 -4.68
C ALA A 91 15.33 1.74 -5.14
N LEU A 92 14.48 2.42 -4.37
CA LEU A 92 13.10 2.68 -4.74
C LEU A 92 13.00 3.83 -5.75
N PRO A 93 12.18 3.69 -6.81
CA PRO A 93 11.95 4.77 -7.75
C PRO A 93 11.25 5.95 -7.07
N PHE A 94 11.43 7.14 -7.62
CA PHE A 94 10.60 8.27 -7.23
C PHE A 94 9.13 8.00 -7.56
N PRO A 95 8.18 8.51 -6.75
CA PRO A 95 6.78 8.43 -7.10
C PRO A 95 6.53 9.08 -8.47
N ALA A 96 5.67 8.48 -9.29
CA ALA A 96 5.34 8.96 -10.63
C ALA A 96 4.46 10.23 -10.58
N HIS A 97 5.06 11.35 -10.14
CA HIS A 97 4.38 12.64 -9.98
C HIS A 97 3.85 13.19 -11.31
N ASP A 98 4.44 12.79 -12.44
CA ASP A 98 3.97 13.11 -13.79
C ASP A 98 2.56 12.58 -14.08
N LEU A 99 2.15 11.49 -13.41
CA LEU A 99 0.79 10.94 -13.49
C LEU A 99 -0.18 11.64 -12.52
N PHE A 100 0.34 12.43 -11.57
CA PHE A 100 -0.47 13.06 -10.53
C PHE A 100 -1.01 14.43 -10.98
N LYS A 101 -2.34 14.54 -11.06
CA LYS A 101 -3.05 15.77 -11.45
C LYS A 101 -3.14 16.76 -10.29
N ILE A 102 -2.00 17.36 -9.91
CA ILE A 102 -1.88 18.25 -8.74
C ILE A 102 -2.82 19.46 -8.79
N ASP A 103 -3.22 19.89 -9.98
CA ASP A 103 -4.18 20.97 -10.20
C ASP A 103 -5.53 20.70 -9.53
N ARG A 104 -5.93 19.43 -9.40
CA ARG A 104 -7.18 18.98 -8.76
C ARG A 104 -7.15 19.00 -7.24
N TYR A 105 -5.98 19.18 -6.64
CA TYR A 105 -5.76 19.07 -5.21
C TYR A 105 -5.36 20.43 -4.65
N THR A 106 -6.36 21.21 -4.26
CA THR A 106 -6.13 22.61 -3.83
C THR A 106 -5.94 22.76 -2.32
N ASN A 107 -6.30 21.74 -1.52
CA ASN A 107 -6.42 21.85 -0.05
C ASN A 107 -5.90 20.58 0.68
N LEU A 108 -4.68 20.13 0.36
CA LEU A 108 -4.15 18.87 0.93
C LEU A 108 -3.36 19.05 2.24
N GLN A 109 -3.22 20.26 2.76
CA GLN A 109 -2.44 20.48 3.98
C GLN A 109 -3.08 21.56 4.87
N PRO A 110 -3.62 21.18 6.04
CA PRO A 110 -4.15 22.14 7.03
C PRO A 110 -3.14 23.21 7.46
N LEU A 111 -1.84 22.98 7.27
CA LEU A 111 -0.75 23.93 7.56
C LEU A 111 -0.56 25.00 6.47
N THR A 112 -0.98 24.74 5.23
CA THR A 112 -0.88 25.68 4.10
C THR A 112 -2.24 26.19 3.63
N ASP A 113 -3.31 25.51 4.03
CA ASP A 113 -4.69 25.88 3.75
C ASP A 113 -4.96 27.31 4.28
N GLY A 114 -5.25 28.24 3.36
CA GLY A 114 -5.56 29.64 3.68
C GLY A 114 -4.39 30.62 3.65
N LEU A 115 -3.14 30.16 3.48
CA LEU A 115 -1.99 31.05 3.25
C LEU A 115 -1.91 31.53 1.79
N ASP A 116 -2.16 30.61 0.85
CA ASP A 116 -2.25 30.92 -0.58
C ASP A 116 -3.22 29.92 -1.26
N PRO A 117 -4.36 30.38 -1.83
CA PRO A 117 -5.32 29.51 -2.52
C PRO A 117 -4.76 28.86 -3.81
N HIS A 118 -3.61 29.34 -4.30
CA HIS A 118 -2.90 28.78 -5.44
C HIS A 118 -1.74 27.86 -5.05
N ALA A 119 -1.39 27.77 -3.76
CA ALA A 119 -0.36 26.85 -3.31
C ALA A 119 -0.74 25.40 -3.59
N ARG A 120 0.27 24.59 -3.88
CA ARG A 120 0.17 23.14 -4.02
C ARG A 120 1.24 22.52 -3.17
N SER A 121 0.91 21.40 -2.53
CA SER A 121 1.85 20.69 -1.67
C SER A 121 1.99 19.24 -2.09
N PHE A 122 3.21 18.75 -1.94
CA PHE A 122 3.55 17.35 -2.07
C PHE A 122 4.30 16.90 -0.83
N THR A 123 3.99 15.71 -0.37
CA THR A 123 4.76 15.06 0.69
C THR A 123 5.98 14.40 0.07
N ILE A 124 7.16 14.71 0.59
CA ILE A 124 8.40 14.00 0.27
C ILE A 124 8.72 13.06 1.42
N LEU A 125 9.03 11.80 1.09
CA LEU A 125 9.46 10.81 2.06
C LEU A 125 10.98 10.73 2.05
N THR A 126 11.62 11.26 3.10
CA THR A 126 13.08 11.26 3.24
C THR A 126 13.59 10.07 4.05
N SER A 127 12.73 9.45 4.86
CA SER A 127 13.05 8.28 5.69
C SER A 127 11.82 7.45 6.03
N ARG A 128 12.04 6.21 6.48
CA ARG A 128 11.03 5.27 7.00
C ARG A 128 11.46 4.69 8.33
N GLY A 129 10.47 4.30 9.12
CA GLY A 129 10.65 3.68 10.44
C GLY A 129 10.98 4.66 11.55
N CYS A 130 10.79 4.22 12.79
CA CYS A 130 11.10 4.99 14.00
C CYS A 130 11.66 4.07 15.09
N PRO A 131 12.85 4.34 15.64
CA PRO A 131 13.48 3.45 16.63
C PRO A 131 12.94 3.66 18.05
N TYR A 132 12.09 4.66 18.24
CA TYR A 132 11.50 4.96 19.55
C TYR A 132 10.30 4.08 19.83
N LYS A 133 10.19 3.60 21.07
CA LYS A 133 9.09 2.75 21.56
C LYS A 133 8.16 3.53 22.48
N CYS A 134 7.67 4.67 22.01
CA CYS A 134 6.74 5.50 22.76
C CYS A 134 5.45 4.72 23.06
N THR A 135 5.03 4.66 24.33
CA THR A 135 3.89 3.84 24.77
C THR A 135 2.54 4.22 24.17
N PHE A 136 2.43 5.42 23.59
CA PHE A 136 1.23 5.93 22.95
C PHE A 136 1.25 5.80 21.42
N CYS A 137 2.32 5.30 20.82
CA CYS A 137 2.53 5.37 19.38
C CYS A 137 2.50 3.97 18.73
N SER A 138 1.74 3.82 17.65
CA SER A 138 1.70 2.61 16.81
C SER A 138 2.76 2.58 15.72
N LYS A 139 3.63 3.60 15.65
CA LYS A 139 4.66 3.67 14.60
C LYS A 139 5.60 2.45 14.59
N PRO A 140 6.06 1.91 15.73
CA PRO A 140 6.92 0.73 15.75
C PRO A 140 6.29 -0.49 15.07
N ASP A 141 4.96 -0.63 15.11
CA ASP A 141 4.22 -1.72 14.46
C ASP A 141 4.28 -1.62 12.92
N THR A 142 4.57 -0.42 12.40
CA THR A 142 4.73 -0.14 10.96
C THR A 142 6.21 -0.02 10.53
N GLY A 143 7.14 -0.37 11.42
CA GLY A 143 8.58 -0.33 11.18
C GLY A 143 9.35 0.35 12.33
N ASP A 144 10.23 -0.41 12.96
CA ASP A 144 11.01 -0.01 14.14
C ASP A 144 12.45 0.43 13.83
N THR A 145 12.87 0.31 12.57
CA THR A 145 14.24 0.63 12.14
C THR A 145 14.22 1.86 11.23
N TRP A 146 14.90 2.92 11.65
CA TRP A 146 15.04 4.14 10.85
C TRP A 146 15.99 3.91 9.67
N ARG A 147 15.49 4.20 8.47
CA ARG A 147 16.19 4.10 7.19
C ARG A 147 15.95 5.38 6.42
N ALA A 148 16.98 5.99 5.84
CA ALA A 148 16.87 7.24 5.11
C ALA A 148 17.28 7.07 3.65
N ARG A 149 16.74 7.94 2.80
CA ARG A 149 17.31 8.22 1.49
C ARG A 149 18.57 9.07 1.62
N SER A 150 19.50 8.97 0.68
CA SER A 150 20.65 9.88 0.63
C SER A 150 20.21 11.32 0.40
N VAL A 151 21.07 12.28 0.77
CA VAL A 151 20.78 13.70 0.56
C VAL A 151 20.61 13.99 -0.93
N GLU A 152 21.48 13.42 -1.76
CA GLU A 152 21.47 13.53 -3.22
C GLU A 152 20.15 13.01 -3.80
N SER A 153 19.65 11.88 -3.29
CA SER A 153 18.36 11.28 -3.65
C SER A 153 17.16 12.12 -3.20
N VAL A 154 17.29 12.93 -2.14
CA VAL A 154 16.20 13.79 -1.64
C VAL A 154 16.10 15.12 -2.41
N ILE A 155 17.22 15.66 -2.90
CA ILE A 155 17.27 16.98 -3.56
C ILE A 155 17.06 16.94 -5.07
N GLN A 156 17.00 15.74 -5.67
CA GLN A 156 16.76 15.53 -7.10
C GLN A 156 15.32 15.87 -7.49
#